data_AF-A0A9D4XTE5-F1
#
_entry.id   AF-A0A9D4XTE5-F1
#
_cell.length_a   1.000
_cell.length_b   1.000
_cell.length_c   1.000
_cell.angle_alpha   90.00
_cell.angle_beta   90.00
_cell.angle_gamma   90.00
#
_symmetry.space_group_name_H-M   'P 1'
#
loop_
_entity.id
_entity.type
_entity.pdbx_description
1 polymer ?
#
loop_
_entity_poly.entity_id
_entity_poly.type
_entity_poly.pdbx_seq_one_letter_code
_entity_poly.pdbx_strand_id
1 'polypeptide(L)'
;MKGFSSSGSYDFEQLSYCNSAHSCNGKRWPRLPTNEQKEKPTQSTKSLSNWSGGSQYSPVERITAAIVPNDDGTSNQPQNIDEIKQYIDCRYVSPSEASWRIFSFPIHGRKPAVERLYFHCEGQNSVYYTDFDRINTVLEKPSVTESMFTSWFEANCKYPEAQNLTYSKFVSKFVYVKKKREWKPRQKGYTNGRLIWVPPTTDELYYLRLMLTHVKGPRSYNDIKTVNNVKYDTFRDACFAMGFIGDDREFIAAIKEENH
;
A
#
# COMPACT_ATOMS: atom_id res chain seq x y z
N MET A 1 -50.89 17.89 -53.14
CA MET A 1 -50.10 17.96 -54.39
C MET A 1 -48.73 18.56 -54.08
N LYS A 2 -47.69 17.88 -54.55
CA LYS A 2 -46.27 18.29 -54.65
C LYS A 2 -45.47 18.39 -53.35
N GLY A 3 -44.55 17.45 -53.18
CA GLY A 3 -43.37 17.61 -52.33
C GLY A 3 -42.23 18.30 -53.07
N PHE A 4 -41.13 18.58 -52.35
CA PHE A 4 -39.76 18.70 -52.88
C PHE A 4 -38.75 18.62 -51.73
N SER A 5 -37.62 17.98 -52.03
CA SER A 5 -36.39 17.75 -51.26
C SER A 5 -35.43 18.95 -51.28
N SER A 6 -34.60 19.12 -50.23
CA SER A 6 -33.17 19.57 -50.21
C SER A 6 -32.83 20.14 -48.82
N SER A 7 -31.94 19.53 -48.02
CA SER A 7 -30.50 19.84 -47.87
C SER A 7 -30.13 21.31 -47.54
N GLY A 8 -29.37 21.50 -46.44
CA GLY A 8 -28.67 22.75 -46.05
C GLY A 8 -28.81 23.02 -44.54
N SER A 9 -27.78 22.74 -43.72
CA SER A 9 -26.80 23.70 -43.15
C SER A 9 -27.41 24.53 -41.99
N TYR A 10 -26.80 24.67 -40.80
CA TYR A 10 -25.51 25.31 -40.51
C TYR A 10 -24.93 24.97 -39.13
N ASP A 11 -23.61 24.94 -39.10
CA ASP A 11 -22.63 25.41 -38.10
C ASP A 11 -22.70 25.01 -36.61
N PHE A 12 -21.63 24.31 -36.19
CA PHE A 12 -20.86 24.75 -35.03
C PHE A 12 -19.36 24.63 -35.33
N GLU A 13 -18.70 25.79 -35.40
CA GLU A 13 -17.25 25.93 -35.46
C GLU A 13 -16.56 25.41 -34.20
N GLN A 14 -15.43 24.76 -34.45
CA GLN A 14 -14.14 24.84 -33.74
C GLN A 14 -14.12 24.83 -32.20
N LEU A 15 -13.53 23.76 -31.66
CA LEU A 15 -12.35 23.91 -30.83
C LEU A 15 -11.29 22.87 -31.25
N SER A 16 -10.24 23.39 -31.89
CA SER A 16 -8.97 22.71 -32.09
C SER A 16 -8.38 22.31 -30.75
N TYR A 17 -7.67 21.18 -30.67
CA TYR A 17 -6.45 21.14 -29.84
C TYR A 17 -5.40 20.20 -30.42
N CYS A 18 -4.40 20.87 -31.02
CA CYS A 18 -2.98 20.54 -31.07
C CYS A 18 -2.58 19.06 -31.13
N ASN A 19 -2.34 18.61 -32.37
CA ASN A 19 -1.12 17.88 -32.68
C ASN A 19 0.10 18.64 -32.14
N SER A 20 0.67 18.16 -31.05
CA SER A 20 2.07 18.41 -30.72
C SER A 20 2.77 17.07 -30.63
N ALA A 21 3.08 16.55 -31.81
CA ALA A 21 4.27 15.76 -32.01
C ALA A 21 5.46 16.64 -31.64
N HIS A 22 5.99 16.47 -30.44
CA HIS A 22 7.35 16.85 -30.15
C HIS A 22 8.24 15.65 -30.41
N SER A 23 8.93 15.75 -31.54
CA SER A 23 10.16 15.09 -31.93
C SER A 23 10.84 14.30 -30.81
N CYS A 24 10.74 12.97 -30.90
CA CYS A 24 11.86 12.13 -30.51
C CYS A 24 12.51 11.65 -31.80
N ASN A 25 13.69 12.23 -32.05
CA ASN A 25 14.57 11.95 -33.16
C ASN A 25 14.67 10.47 -33.50
N GLY A 26 14.75 10.21 -34.80
CA GLY A 26 14.73 8.91 -35.44
C GLY A 26 15.56 7.83 -34.75
N LYS A 27 14.88 6.75 -34.37
CA LYS A 27 15.42 5.40 -34.45
C LYS A 27 14.36 4.50 -35.08
N ARG A 28 14.48 4.34 -36.39
CA ARG A 28 13.85 3.24 -37.12
C ARG A 28 14.36 1.94 -36.50
N TRP A 29 13.46 1.07 -36.07
CA TRP A 29 13.81 -0.27 -35.57
C TRP A 29 14.60 -1.03 -36.64
N PRO A 30 15.79 -1.59 -36.35
CA PRO A 30 16.44 -2.51 -37.27
C PRO A 30 15.57 -3.76 -37.40
N ARG A 31 15.25 -4.13 -38.64
CA ARG A 31 14.68 -5.44 -38.94
C ARG A 31 15.81 -6.46 -38.73
N LEU A 32 15.68 -7.33 -37.73
CA LEU A 32 16.65 -8.41 -37.52
C LEU A 32 16.71 -9.32 -38.76
N PRO A 33 17.89 -9.78 -39.19
CA PRO A 33 18.01 -10.69 -40.31
C PRO A 33 17.39 -12.05 -39.94
N THR A 34 16.44 -12.50 -40.76
CA THR A 34 15.97 -13.88 -40.80
C THR A 34 17.09 -14.75 -41.33
N ASN A 35 17.72 -15.55 -40.48
CA ASN A 35 18.25 -16.88 -40.80
C ASN A 35 18.80 -17.53 -39.53
N GLU A 36 17.99 -18.38 -38.91
CA GLU A 36 18.50 -19.56 -38.19
C GLU A 36 17.38 -20.59 -38.06
N GLN A 37 17.74 -21.84 -38.36
CA GLN A 37 16.84 -22.96 -38.59
C GLN A 37 16.10 -23.34 -37.32
N LYS A 38 14.76 -23.27 -37.35
CA LYS A 38 13.89 -23.83 -36.32
C LYS A 38 13.75 -25.33 -36.53
N GLU A 39 14.36 -26.14 -35.69
CA GLU A 39 13.77 -27.44 -35.36
C GLU A 39 12.46 -27.19 -34.61
N LYS A 40 11.36 -27.71 -35.17
CA LYS A 40 10.01 -27.55 -34.63
C LYS A 40 9.77 -28.61 -33.54
N PRO A 41 9.39 -28.23 -32.30
CA PRO A 41 8.65 -29.15 -31.45
C PRO A 41 7.20 -29.18 -31.94
N THR A 42 6.71 -30.38 -32.20
CA THR A 42 5.37 -30.72 -32.67
C THR A 42 4.31 -30.16 -31.72
N GLN A 43 3.58 -29.12 -32.16
CA GLN A 43 2.40 -28.64 -31.45
C GLN A 43 1.19 -29.45 -31.92
N SER A 44 0.61 -30.25 -31.02
CA SER A 44 -0.70 -30.85 -31.24
C SER A 44 -1.74 -29.74 -31.29
N THR A 45 -2.40 -29.58 -32.42
CA THR A 45 -3.57 -28.71 -32.59
C THR A 45 -4.70 -29.20 -31.70
N LYS A 46 -5.10 -28.42 -30.69
CA LYS A 46 -6.45 -28.51 -30.11
C LYS A 46 -7.23 -27.27 -30.49
N SER A 47 -8.40 -27.54 -31.06
CA SER A 47 -9.38 -26.65 -31.65
C SER A 47 -9.89 -25.61 -30.65
N LEU A 48 -9.90 -24.34 -31.05
CA LEU A 48 -10.61 -23.27 -30.35
C LEU A 48 -12.05 -23.22 -30.90
N SER A 49 -13.02 -23.64 -30.09
CA SER A 49 -14.43 -23.31 -30.33
C SER A 49 -14.86 -22.13 -29.45
N ASN A 50 -15.20 -21.04 -30.13
CA ASN A 50 -16.17 -19.98 -29.81
C ASN A 50 -16.20 -19.41 -28.40
N TRP A 51 -15.67 -18.18 -28.24
CA TRP A 51 -16.10 -17.23 -27.22
C TRP A 51 -16.53 -15.92 -27.87
N SER A 52 -17.80 -15.58 -27.70
CA SER A 52 -18.42 -14.31 -28.05
C SER A 52 -18.57 -13.46 -26.79
N GLY A 53 -17.91 -12.30 -26.72
CA GLY A 53 -18.18 -11.34 -25.64
C GLY A 53 -17.14 -10.21 -25.49
N GLY A 54 -17.59 -8.98 -25.74
CA GLY A 54 -17.20 -7.75 -25.04
C GLY A 54 -15.73 -7.36 -24.94
N SER A 55 -15.32 -6.37 -25.76
CA SER A 55 -14.06 -5.65 -25.61
C SER A 55 -13.97 -4.92 -24.26
N GLN A 56 -13.02 -5.32 -23.42
CA GLN A 56 -12.54 -4.53 -22.29
C GLN A 56 -11.01 -4.52 -22.31
N TYR A 57 -10.43 -3.43 -22.81
CA TYR A 57 -8.99 -3.19 -22.79
C TYR A 57 -8.48 -3.12 -21.35
N SER A 58 -7.71 -4.12 -20.92
CA SER A 58 -6.92 -4.08 -19.70
C SER A 58 -5.43 -4.02 -20.06
N PRO A 59 -4.71 -2.95 -19.71
CA PRO A 59 -3.26 -2.91 -19.90
C PRO A 59 -2.58 -3.85 -18.90
N VAL A 60 -1.76 -4.75 -19.45
CA VAL A 60 -0.95 -5.80 -18.80
C VAL A 60 -1.75 -6.89 -18.08
N GLU A 61 -2.20 -7.88 -18.85
CA GLU A 61 -2.55 -9.20 -18.32
C GLU A 61 -1.34 -9.78 -17.57
N ARG A 62 -1.41 -9.75 -16.25
CA ARG A 62 -0.52 -10.53 -15.41
C ARG A 62 -0.96 -11.99 -15.55
N ILE A 63 -0.31 -12.72 -16.45
CA ILE A 63 -0.55 -14.16 -16.59
C ILE A 63 -0.15 -14.80 -15.27
N THR A 64 -1.15 -15.16 -14.46
CA THR A 64 -0.96 -16.02 -13.29
C THR A 64 -1.25 -17.42 -13.80
N ALA A 65 -0.21 -18.17 -14.16
CA ALA A 65 -0.38 -19.57 -14.51
C ALA A 65 -0.73 -20.35 -13.22
N ALA A 66 -2.02 -20.63 -13.02
CA ALA A 66 -2.49 -21.61 -12.07
C ALA A 66 -2.97 -22.82 -12.86
N ILE A 67 -2.26 -23.94 -12.76
CA ILE A 67 -2.69 -25.20 -13.34
C ILE A 67 -3.60 -25.84 -12.30
N VAL A 68 -4.93 -25.74 -12.50
CA VAL A 68 -5.91 -26.49 -11.72
C VAL A 68 -5.98 -27.90 -12.31
N PRO A 69 -5.73 -28.96 -11.54
CA PRO A 69 -5.92 -30.31 -12.05
C PRO A 69 -7.40 -30.52 -12.35
N ASN A 70 -7.71 -30.96 -13.58
CA ASN A 70 -9.04 -31.49 -13.89
C ASN A 70 -9.20 -32.78 -13.10
N ASP A 71 -10.03 -32.76 -12.06
CA ASP A 71 -10.45 -33.98 -11.35
C ASP A 71 -11.54 -34.66 -12.17
N ASP A 72 -11.15 -35.26 -13.29
CA ASP A 72 -11.96 -36.31 -13.89
C ASP A 72 -11.67 -37.56 -13.06
N GLY A 73 -12.54 -37.84 -12.09
CA GLY A 73 -12.39 -38.78 -10.97
C GLY A 73 -12.11 -40.25 -11.32
N THR A 74 -11.08 -40.53 -12.10
CA THR A 74 -10.61 -41.88 -12.44
C THR A 74 -9.13 -41.86 -12.81
N SER A 75 -8.23 -41.54 -11.88
CA SER A 75 -6.90 -42.18 -11.79
C SER A 75 -6.10 -41.70 -10.56
N ASN A 76 -5.90 -42.60 -9.60
CA ASN A 76 -4.89 -42.47 -8.55
C ASN A 76 -3.48 -42.74 -9.13
N GLN A 77 -2.98 -41.86 -9.99
CA GLN A 77 -1.57 -41.84 -10.36
C GLN A 77 -0.95 -40.56 -9.76
N PRO A 78 0.20 -40.65 -9.05
CA PRO A 78 0.88 -39.46 -8.56
C PRO A 78 1.21 -38.59 -9.77
N GLN A 79 0.59 -37.41 -9.86
CA GLN A 79 0.92 -36.44 -10.89
C GLN A 79 2.41 -36.10 -10.75
N ASN A 80 3.19 -36.42 -11.78
CA ASN A 80 4.60 -36.08 -11.83
C ASN A 80 4.72 -34.58 -12.08
N ILE A 81 4.72 -33.80 -11.01
CA ILE A 81 4.85 -32.34 -11.04
C ILE A 81 6.34 -32.02 -11.22
N ASP A 82 6.70 -31.47 -12.37
CA ASP A 82 8.04 -30.96 -12.63
C ASP A 82 8.23 -29.61 -11.91
N GLU A 83 8.69 -29.70 -10.66
CA GLU A 83 8.97 -28.55 -9.80
C GLU A 83 9.98 -27.58 -10.44
N ILE A 84 10.93 -28.07 -11.24
CA ILE A 84 11.96 -27.25 -11.89
C ILE A 84 11.30 -26.38 -12.96
N LYS A 85 10.48 -26.98 -13.82
CA LYS A 85 9.73 -26.24 -14.82
C LYS A 85 8.74 -25.26 -14.18
N GLN A 86 8.03 -25.69 -13.14
CA GLN A 86 7.13 -24.82 -12.39
C GLN A 86 7.86 -23.60 -11.82
N TYR A 87 9.05 -23.81 -11.25
CA TYR A 87 9.88 -22.73 -10.73
C TYR A 87 10.33 -21.74 -11.82
N ILE A 88 10.70 -22.23 -13.01
CA ILE A 88 11.08 -21.40 -14.16
C ILE A 88 9.89 -20.61 -14.69
N ASP A 89 8.74 -21.27 -14.86
CA ASP A 89 7.52 -20.65 -15.38
C ASP A 89 6.98 -19.57 -14.44
N CYS A 90 7.02 -19.79 -13.12
CA CYS A 90 6.62 -18.78 -12.12
C CYS A 90 7.54 -17.55 -12.07
N ARG A 91 8.77 -17.65 -12.60
CA ARG A 91 9.75 -16.55 -12.62
C ARG A 91 9.89 -15.90 -13.99
N TYR A 92 9.14 -16.35 -14.98
CA TYR A 92 9.14 -15.78 -16.32
C TYR A 92 8.70 -14.31 -16.29
N VAL A 93 9.47 -13.46 -16.97
CA VAL A 93 9.16 -12.05 -17.19
C VAL A 93 9.00 -11.87 -18.69
N SER A 94 7.83 -11.38 -19.13
CA SER A 94 7.58 -11.18 -20.56
C SER A 94 8.58 -10.16 -21.15
N PRO A 95 8.97 -10.29 -22.45
CA PRO A 95 9.84 -9.31 -23.11
C PRO A 95 9.33 -7.86 -22.99
N SER A 96 8.02 -7.67 -23.02
CA SER A 96 7.36 -6.38 -22.81
C SER A 96 7.58 -5.83 -21.39
N GLU A 97 7.40 -6.66 -20.36
CA GLU A 97 7.66 -6.28 -18.96
C GLU A 97 9.16 -6.02 -18.72
N ALA A 98 10.04 -6.85 -19.29
CA ALA A 98 11.49 -6.66 -19.21
C ALA A 98 11.91 -5.32 -19.84
N SER A 99 11.35 -4.97 -20.99
CA SER A 99 11.56 -3.67 -21.63
C SER A 99 11.08 -2.53 -20.74
N TRP A 100 9.91 -2.67 -20.11
CA TRP A 100 9.35 -1.69 -19.17
C TRP A 100 10.27 -1.46 -17.96
N ARG A 101 10.85 -2.55 -17.43
CA ARG A 101 11.86 -2.53 -16.35
C ARG A 101 13.16 -1.86 -16.79
N ILE A 102 13.68 -2.20 -17.98
CA ILE A 102 14.92 -1.61 -18.53
C ILE A 102 14.78 -0.10 -18.69
N PHE A 103 13.63 0.37 -19.17
CA PHE A 103 13.36 1.80 -19.31
C PHE A 103 12.87 2.47 -18.02
N SER A 104 12.88 1.77 -16.88
CA SER A 104 12.44 2.29 -15.56
C SER A 104 11.04 2.88 -15.56
N PHE A 105 10.14 2.39 -16.42
CA PHE A 105 8.76 2.83 -16.41
C PHE A 105 8.02 2.28 -15.17
N PRO A 106 7.03 3.02 -14.63
CA PRO A 106 6.24 2.54 -13.51
C PRO A 106 5.50 1.24 -13.87
N ILE A 107 5.84 0.16 -13.18
CA ILE A 107 5.29 -1.19 -13.43
C ILE A 107 3.96 -1.38 -12.68
N HIS A 108 3.81 -0.71 -11.53
CA HIS A 108 2.64 -0.84 -10.67
C HIS A 108 2.20 0.54 -10.16
N GLY A 109 0.95 0.89 -10.45
CA GLY A 109 0.25 1.99 -9.78
C GLY A 109 -0.55 1.46 -8.61
N ARG A 110 -0.39 2.03 -7.41
CA ARG A 110 -1.27 1.76 -6.26
C ARG A 110 -2.21 2.94 -6.08
N LYS A 111 -3.51 2.71 -6.18
CA LYS A 111 -4.56 3.69 -5.85
C LYS A 111 -5.53 3.03 -4.86
N PRO A 112 -5.74 3.62 -3.68
CA PRO A 112 -5.09 4.83 -3.15
C PRO A 112 -3.62 4.61 -2.78
N ALA A 113 -2.86 5.70 -2.65
CA ALA A 113 -1.49 5.64 -2.13
C ALA A 113 -1.52 5.16 -0.67
N VAL A 114 -0.49 4.41 -0.26
CA VAL A 114 -0.37 3.88 1.11
C VAL A 114 0.91 4.39 1.74
N GLU A 115 0.79 5.04 2.89
CA GLU A 115 1.90 5.58 3.67
C GLU A 115 2.09 4.76 4.95
N ARG A 116 3.33 4.32 5.21
CA ARG A 116 3.67 3.57 6.42
C ARG A 116 3.94 4.55 7.55
N LEU A 117 3.24 4.36 8.66
CA LEU A 117 3.31 5.20 9.85
C LEU A 117 4.10 4.48 10.94
N TYR A 118 5.17 5.14 11.37
CA TYR A 118 6.02 4.71 12.47
C TYR A 118 5.61 5.42 13.75
N PHE A 119 5.77 4.76 14.87
CA PHE A 119 5.49 5.27 16.21
C PHE A 119 6.42 4.57 17.20
N HIS A 120 6.55 5.13 18.40
CA HIS A 120 7.41 4.68 19.48
C HIS A 120 6.83 5.15 20.80
N CYS A 121 7.27 4.55 21.90
CA CYS A 121 6.98 5.05 23.23
C CYS A 121 7.79 6.31 23.52
N GLU A 122 7.38 7.05 24.55
CA GLU A 122 8.03 8.28 24.98
C GLU A 122 9.52 8.06 25.27
N GLY A 123 10.39 8.89 24.67
CA GLY A 123 11.84 8.79 24.80
C GLY A 123 12.50 7.64 24.02
N GLN A 124 11.73 6.76 23.36
CA GLN A 124 12.24 5.61 22.62
C GLN A 124 12.33 5.87 21.11
N ASN A 125 12.78 7.07 20.73
CA ASN A 125 12.93 7.45 19.33
C ASN A 125 14.13 6.72 18.70
N SER A 126 13.98 6.23 17.46
CA SER A 126 15.09 5.64 16.72
C SER A 126 16.06 6.73 16.26
N VAL A 127 17.33 6.61 16.65
CA VAL A 127 18.41 7.53 16.25
C VAL A 127 19.42 6.78 15.38
N TYR A 128 19.78 7.38 14.25
CA TYR A 128 20.83 6.87 13.37
C TYR A 128 22.10 7.69 13.56
N TYR A 129 23.22 7.01 13.78
CA TYR A 129 24.54 7.62 13.90
C TYR A 129 25.57 6.76 13.16
N THR A 130 26.70 7.35 12.84
CA THR A 130 27.85 6.67 12.27
C THR A 130 28.92 6.43 13.33
N ASP A 131 29.83 5.48 13.10
CA ASP A 131 30.90 5.12 14.05
C ASP A 131 31.81 6.31 14.40
N PHE A 132 31.86 7.32 13.54
CA PHE A 132 32.69 8.52 13.71
C PHE A 132 31.95 9.70 14.36
N ASP A 133 30.64 9.57 14.59
CA ASP A 133 29.85 10.63 15.22
C ASP A 133 30.06 10.65 16.74
N ARG A 134 30.26 11.84 17.30
CA ARG A 134 30.28 12.01 18.76
C ARG A 134 28.87 11.96 19.33
N ILE A 135 28.69 11.20 20.41
CA ILE A 135 27.39 10.98 21.06
C ILE A 135 26.69 12.31 21.41
N ASN A 136 27.40 13.26 22.02
CA ASN A 136 26.83 14.56 22.40
C ASN A 136 26.28 15.32 21.17
N THR A 137 27.06 15.37 20.09
CA THR A 137 26.64 16.00 18.84
C THR A 137 25.45 15.29 18.21
N VAL A 138 25.30 13.97 18.39
CA VAL A 138 24.14 13.22 17.92
C VAL A 138 22.91 13.58 18.73
N LEU A 139 23.01 13.63 20.06
CA LEU A 139 21.90 13.94 20.96
C LEU A 139 21.36 15.37 20.77
N GLU A 140 22.22 16.31 20.38
CA GLU A 140 21.83 17.70 20.06
C GLU A 140 21.04 17.81 18.74
N LYS A 141 21.03 16.78 17.89
CA LYS A 141 20.30 16.85 16.61
C LYS A 141 18.80 16.89 16.89
N PRO A 142 18.05 17.83 16.27
CA PRO A 142 16.58 17.86 16.37
C PRO A 142 15.94 16.59 15.80
N SER A 143 16.69 15.79 15.04
CA SER A 143 16.24 14.48 14.58
C SER A 143 16.02 13.45 15.68
N VAL A 144 16.61 13.66 16.85
CA VAL A 144 16.50 12.75 18.01
C VAL A 144 15.19 12.99 18.75
N THR A 145 14.83 14.25 18.98
CA THR A 145 13.66 14.64 19.77
C THR A 145 12.39 14.64 18.94
N GLU A 146 12.44 15.22 17.75
CA GLU A 146 11.31 15.32 16.86
C GLU A 146 11.21 14.06 16.00
N SER A 147 10.02 13.63 15.66
CA SER A 147 9.77 12.54 14.72
C SER A 147 8.46 12.82 13.99
N MET A 148 8.18 12.06 12.93
CA MET A 148 6.89 12.13 12.24
C MET A 148 5.70 11.84 13.18
N PHE A 149 5.94 11.08 14.25
CA PHE A 149 4.94 10.75 15.25
C PHE A 149 4.77 11.87 16.28
N THR A 150 5.85 12.42 16.84
CA THR A 150 5.74 13.51 17.81
C THR A 150 5.24 14.81 17.19
N SER A 151 5.59 15.07 15.92
CA SER A 151 5.07 16.22 15.18
C SER A 151 3.55 16.13 14.94
N TRP A 152 2.94 14.95 15.06
CA TRP A 152 1.48 14.81 15.00
C TRP A 152 0.80 15.50 16.18
N PHE A 153 1.41 15.45 17.38
CA PHE A 153 0.91 16.14 18.56
C PHE A 153 0.91 17.66 18.37
N GLU A 154 2.02 18.20 17.85
CA GLU A 154 2.13 19.61 17.50
C GLU A 154 1.09 20.03 16.46
N ALA A 155 0.83 19.17 15.47
CA ALA A 155 -0.19 19.42 14.46
C ALA A 155 -1.61 19.44 15.07
N ASN A 156 -1.88 18.59 16.06
CA ASN A 156 -3.16 18.57 16.79
C ASN A 156 -3.37 19.82 17.65
N CYS A 157 -2.29 20.45 18.12
CA CYS A 157 -2.36 21.77 18.77
C CYS A 157 -2.66 22.90 17.77
N LYS A 158 -2.05 22.84 16.58
CA LYS A 158 -2.11 23.92 15.58
C LYS A 158 -3.39 23.91 14.74
N TYR A 159 -3.90 22.73 14.40
CA TYR A 159 -5.01 22.57 13.46
C TYR A 159 -6.25 21.96 14.14
N PRO A 160 -7.39 22.67 14.18
CA PRO A 160 -8.62 22.11 14.75
C PRO A 160 -9.12 20.86 14.01
N GLU A 161 -8.98 20.79 12.68
CA GLU A 161 -9.39 19.62 11.88
C GLU A 161 -8.61 18.34 12.27
N ALA A 162 -7.37 18.50 12.72
CA ALA A 162 -6.51 17.40 13.13
C ALA A 162 -7.04 16.65 14.37
N GLN A 163 -7.79 17.36 15.24
CA GLN A 163 -8.27 16.81 16.51
C GLN A 163 -9.31 15.71 16.35
N ASN A 164 -9.96 15.64 15.18
CA ASN A 164 -10.99 14.64 14.88
C ASN A 164 -10.45 13.38 14.20
N LEU A 165 -9.13 13.32 13.95
CA LEU A 165 -8.49 12.24 13.19
C LEU A 165 -7.63 11.35 14.11
N THR A 166 -7.71 10.05 13.86
CA THR A 166 -6.77 9.06 14.41
C THR A 166 -5.47 9.08 13.61
N TYR A 167 -4.38 8.54 14.16
CA TYR A 167 -3.08 8.61 13.49
C TYR A 167 -3.10 7.94 12.10
N SER A 168 -3.77 6.79 11.95
CA SER A 168 -3.89 6.10 10.66
C SER A 168 -4.67 6.89 9.60
N LYS A 169 -5.69 7.64 10.02
CA LYS A 169 -6.49 8.50 9.13
C LYS A 169 -5.84 9.86 8.89
N PHE A 170 -4.88 10.26 9.71
CA PHE A 170 -4.25 11.58 9.66
C PHE A 170 -3.63 11.89 8.29
N VAL A 171 -2.89 10.93 7.71
CA VAL A 171 -2.25 11.09 6.38
C VAL A 171 -3.22 11.27 5.23
N SER A 172 -4.50 10.95 5.42
CA SER A 172 -5.51 11.20 4.39
C SER A 172 -5.76 12.70 4.19
N LYS A 173 -5.57 13.50 5.26
CA LYS A 173 -5.82 14.94 5.29
C LYS A 173 -4.54 15.77 5.44
N PHE A 174 -3.46 15.19 5.93
CA PHE A 174 -2.20 15.87 6.16
C PHE A 174 -1.05 15.19 5.40
N VAL A 175 -0.02 15.98 5.08
CA VAL A 175 1.23 15.52 4.45
C VAL A 175 2.39 15.90 5.36
N TYR A 176 3.28 14.95 5.61
CA TYR A 176 4.49 15.20 6.39
C TYR A 176 5.59 15.79 5.53
N VAL A 177 6.08 16.98 5.88
CA VAL A 177 7.14 17.68 5.16
C VAL A 177 8.48 17.37 5.81
N LYS A 178 9.17 16.30 5.37
CA LYS A 178 10.42 15.80 5.98
C LYS A 178 11.49 16.88 6.23
N LYS A 179 11.67 17.82 5.29
CA LYS A 179 12.67 18.90 5.41
C LYS A 179 12.38 19.87 6.56
N LYS A 180 11.10 20.13 6.83
CA LYS A 180 10.63 21.04 7.88
C LYS A 180 10.16 20.30 9.14
N ARG A 181 10.13 18.96 9.08
CA ARG A 181 9.67 18.05 10.13
C ARG A 181 8.26 18.34 10.67
N GLU A 182 7.44 19.02 9.87
CA GLU A 182 6.09 19.46 10.24
C GLU A 182 5.03 18.80 9.36
N TRP A 183 3.81 18.67 9.91
CA TRP A 183 2.64 18.28 9.15
C TRP A 183 1.94 19.50 8.54
N LYS A 184 1.50 19.37 7.29
CA LYS A 184 0.69 20.39 6.61
C LYS A 184 -0.61 19.83 6.09
N PRO A 185 -1.69 20.63 6.02
CA PRO A 185 -2.91 20.25 5.33
C PRO A 185 -2.60 19.82 3.89
N ARG A 186 -3.18 18.71 3.49
CA ARG A 186 -3.04 18.14 2.15
C ARG A 186 -3.87 18.95 1.16
N GLN A 187 -3.25 19.39 0.08
CA GLN A 187 -3.94 20.14 -0.97
C GLN A 187 -4.58 19.22 -2.03
N LYS A 188 -3.94 18.07 -2.34
CA LYS A 188 -4.40 17.14 -3.38
C LYS A 188 -4.10 15.68 -3.06
N GLY A 189 -4.94 14.80 -3.58
CA GLY A 189 -4.80 13.34 -3.51
C GLY A 189 -5.36 12.75 -2.22
N TYR A 190 -5.34 11.42 -2.16
CA TYR A 190 -5.80 10.67 -1.00
C TYR A 190 -4.79 9.57 -0.69
N THR A 191 -4.49 9.38 0.59
CA THR A 191 -3.48 8.44 1.06
C THR A 191 -3.97 7.77 2.34
N ASN A 192 -3.77 6.45 2.41
CA ASN A 192 -4.14 5.64 3.57
C ASN A 192 -2.92 5.38 4.44
N GLY A 193 -3.03 5.67 5.73
CA GLY A 193 -1.99 5.39 6.71
C GLY A 193 -2.06 3.94 7.17
N ARG A 194 -0.93 3.25 7.18
CA ARG A 194 -0.78 1.92 7.74
C ARG A 194 0.26 1.96 8.86
N LEU A 195 -0.19 1.71 10.08
CA LEU A 195 0.70 1.54 11.24
C LEU A 195 1.59 0.31 11.04
N ILE A 196 2.87 0.41 11.41
CA ILE A 196 3.81 -0.73 11.38
C ILE A 196 3.36 -1.87 12.28
N TRP A 197 3.43 -3.11 11.80
CA TRP A 197 3.08 -4.28 12.60
C TRP A 197 3.97 -4.36 13.84
N VAL A 198 3.36 -4.68 14.99
CA VAL A 198 4.04 -4.85 16.28
C VAL A 198 3.56 -6.17 16.86
N PRO A 199 4.46 -7.08 17.27
CA PRO A 199 4.07 -8.33 17.92
C PRO A 199 3.45 -8.06 19.30
N PRO A 200 2.49 -8.88 19.75
CA PRO A 200 1.90 -8.76 21.08
C PRO A 200 2.90 -8.90 22.23
N THR A 201 4.06 -9.49 21.99
CA THR A 201 5.14 -9.65 22.98
C THR A 201 5.83 -8.33 23.33
N THR A 202 5.65 -7.27 22.54
CA THR A 202 6.28 -5.95 22.76
C THR A 202 5.43 -5.03 23.66
N ASP A 203 4.85 -5.61 24.70
CA ASP A 203 4.13 -4.98 25.83
C ASP A 203 3.56 -3.57 25.51
N GLU A 204 4.13 -2.51 26.07
CA GLU A 204 3.65 -1.12 25.92
C GLU A 204 3.52 -0.63 24.47
N LEU A 205 4.41 -1.04 23.56
CA LEU A 205 4.36 -0.60 22.15
C LEU A 205 3.19 -1.23 21.40
N TYR A 206 2.83 -2.47 21.76
CA TYR A 206 1.67 -3.14 21.20
C TYR A 206 0.37 -2.43 21.63
N TYR A 207 0.26 -2.08 22.91
CA TYR A 207 -0.89 -1.34 23.43
C TYR A 207 -0.97 0.06 22.84
N LEU A 208 0.17 0.76 22.68
CA LEU A 208 0.22 2.04 21.98
C LEU A 208 -0.34 1.93 20.55
N ARG A 209 0.08 0.91 19.78
CA ARG A 209 -0.46 0.66 18.43
C ARG A 209 -1.98 0.56 18.42
N LEU A 210 -2.55 -0.13 19.41
CA LEU A 210 -3.98 -0.31 19.55
C LEU A 210 -4.66 1.04 19.83
N MET A 211 -4.15 1.79 20.81
CA MET A 211 -4.64 3.13 21.15
C MET A 211 -4.62 4.08 19.94
N LEU A 212 -3.55 4.08 19.14
CA LEU A 212 -3.43 4.95 17.95
C LEU A 212 -4.48 4.69 16.86
N THR A 213 -5.17 3.55 16.92
CA THR A 213 -6.28 3.23 16.02
C THR A 213 -7.59 3.90 16.46
N HIS A 214 -7.73 4.25 17.74
CA HIS A 214 -8.96 4.76 18.33
C HIS A 214 -8.87 6.21 18.82
N VAL A 215 -7.76 6.58 19.45
CA VAL A 215 -7.55 7.93 20.00
C VAL A 215 -7.48 8.95 18.87
N LYS A 216 -8.24 10.04 19.03
CA LYS A 216 -8.31 11.16 18.08
C LYS A 216 -7.65 12.39 18.69
N GLY A 217 -6.85 13.08 17.89
CA GLY A 217 -6.34 14.40 18.27
C GLY A 217 -5.48 14.53 19.54
N PRO A 218 -4.71 13.52 19.99
CA PRO A 218 -3.90 13.67 21.19
C PRO A 218 -2.83 14.75 21.01
N ARG A 219 -2.59 15.57 22.02
CA ARG A 219 -1.53 16.60 22.04
C ARG A 219 -0.31 16.17 22.82
N SER A 220 -0.35 14.99 23.44
CA SER A 220 0.77 14.42 24.19
C SER A 220 0.62 12.90 24.32
N TYR A 221 1.67 12.23 24.81
CA TYR A 221 1.57 10.81 25.21
C TYR A 221 0.57 10.59 26.34
N ASN A 222 0.44 11.54 27.28
CA ASN A 222 -0.53 11.45 28.37
C ASN A 222 -1.98 11.53 27.85
N ASP A 223 -2.21 12.30 26.79
CA ASP A 223 -3.53 12.39 26.16
C ASP A 223 -3.92 11.04 25.52
N ILE A 224 -2.94 10.31 24.96
CA ILE A 224 -3.17 8.95 24.46
C ILE A 224 -3.60 8.02 25.59
N LYS A 225 -2.99 8.16 26.78
CA LYS A 225 -3.32 7.37 27.97
C LYS A 225 -4.56 7.86 28.71
N THR A 226 -5.27 8.86 28.19
CA THR A 226 -6.45 9.41 28.86
C THR A 226 -7.72 8.81 28.27
N VAL A 227 -8.51 8.13 29.09
CA VAL A 227 -9.77 7.48 28.70
C VAL A 227 -10.85 7.98 29.63
N ASN A 228 -11.97 8.47 29.09
CA ASN A 228 -13.09 9.02 29.87
C ASN A 228 -12.66 10.06 30.92
N ASN A 229 -11.72 10.96 30.56
CA ASN A 229 -11.10 11.96 31.44
C ASN A 229 -10.27 11.42 32.62
N VAL A 230 -9.96 10.13 32.63
CA VAL A 230 -9.03 9.53 33.59
C VAL A 230 -7.70 9.26 32.89
N LYS A 231 -6.61 9.77 33.46
CA LYS A 231 -5.24 9.52 32.98
C LYS A 231 -4.72 8.24 33.61
N TYR A 232 -4.22 7.32 32.77
CA TYR A 232 -3.59 6.07 33.20
C TYR A 232 -2.06 6.15 33.11
N ASP A 233 -1.39 5.32 33.90
CA ASP A 233 0.08 5.28 33.96
C ASP A 233 0.68 4.58 32.74
N THR A 234 0.07 3.47 32.31
CA THR A 234 0.54 2.64 31.18
C THR A 234 -0.46 2.65 30.01
N PHE A 235 0.01 2.32 28.80
CA PHE A 235 -0.89 2.14 27.66
C PHE A 235 -1.76 0.89 27.82
N ARG A 236 -1.24 -0.13 28.53
CA ARG A 236 -1.99 -1.34 28.88
C ARG A 236 -3.23 -1.04 29.70
N ASP A 237 -3.09 -0.26 30.78
CA ASP A 237 -4.22 0.09 31.66
C ASP A 237 -5.26 0.95 30.94
N ALA A 238 -4.81 1.87 30.08
CA ALA A 238 -5.70 2.64 29.23
C ALA A 238 -6.48 1.74 28.25
N CYS A 239 -5.82 0.76 27.62
CA CYS A 239 -6.48 -0.23 26.76
C CYS A 239 -7.50 -1.09 27.54
N PHE A 240 -7.17 -1.47 28.77
CA PHE A 240 -8.06 -2.21 29.66
C PHE A 240 -9.31 -1.37 29.99
N ALA A 241 -9.12 -0.09 30.35
CA ALA A 241 -10.22 0.84 30.60
C ALA A 241 -11.10 1.11 29.36
N MET A 242 -10.54 1.03 28.15
CA MET A 242 -11.31 1.08 26.89
C MET A 242 -12.05 -0.21 26.57
N GLY A 243 -11.81 -1.31 27.31
CA GLY A 243 -12.40 -2.62 27.05
C GLY A 243 -11.79 -3.36 25.86
N PHE A 244 -10.55 -3.01 25.45
CA PHE A 244 -9.87 -3.71 24.36
C PHE A 244 -9.28 -5.06 24.78
N ILE A 245 -9.01 -5.22 26.07
CA ILE A 245 -8.38 -6.41 26.65
C ILE A 245 -9.41 -7.00 27.61
N GLY A 246 -9.71 -8.29 27.44
CA GLY A 246 -10.56 -9.04 28.37
C GLY A 246 -9.88 -9.18 29.73
N ASP A 247 -10.68 -9.30 30.78
CA ASP A 247 -10.19 -9.49 32.13
C ASP A 247 -9.86 -10.97 32.36
N ASP A 248 -8.61 -11.29 32.67
CA ASP A 248 -8.22 -12.66 33.06
C ASP A 248 -8.90 -13.10 34.39
N ARG A 249 -9.61 -12.18 35.07
CA ARG A 249 -10.38 -12.48 36.27
C ARG A 249 -11.42 -13.58 36.07
N GLU A 250 -11.99 -13.76 34.88
CA GLU A 250 -12.90 -14.89 34.64
C GLU A 250 -12.18 -16.25 34.77
N PHE A 251 -10.94 -16.34 34.27
CA PHE A 251 -10.10 -17.54 34.41
C PHE A 251 -9.60 -17.74 35.84
N ILE A 252 -9.23 -16.65 36.53
CA ILE A 252 -8.79 -16.70 37.94
C ILE A 252 -9.95 -17.08 38.86
N ALA A 253 -11.17 -16.62 38.58
CA ALA A 253 -12.38 -17.00 39.31
C ALA A 253 -12.71 -18.49 39.10
N ALA A 254 -12.66 -18.98 37.86
CA ALA A 254 -12.88 -20.40 37.54
C ALA A 254 -11.88 -21.31 38.27
N ILE A 255 -10.59 -20.95 38.30
CA ILE A 255 -9.56 -21.72 39.02
C ILE A 255 -9.77 -21.67 40.54
N LYS A 256 -10.32 -20.58 41.08
CA LYS A 256 -10.64 -20.48 42.52
C LYS A 256 -11.89 -21.26 42.92
N GLU A 257 -12.90 -21.33 42.05
CA GLU A 257 -14.11 -22.12 42.29
C GLU A 257 -13.87 -23.63 42.23
N GLU A 258 -12.93 -24.12 41.40
CA GLU A 258 -12.54 -25.55 41.38
C GLU A 258 -11.72 -25.99 42.61
N ASN A 259 -11.25 -25.06 43.45
CA ASN A 259 -10.52 -25.34 44.68
C ASN A 259 -11.40 -25.30 45.94
N HIS A 260 -12.73 -25.38 45.79
CA HIS A 260 -13.70 -25.53 46.88
C HIS A 260 -14.56 -26.77 46.72
#